data_AF-A0A3D0Q4I2-F1
#
_entry.id   AF-A0A3D0Q4I2-F1
#
_cell.length_a   1.000
_cell.length_b   1.000
_cell.length_c   1.000
_cell.angle_alpha   90.00
_cell.angle_beta   90.00
_cell.angle_gamma   90.00
#
_symmetry.space_group_name_H-M   'P 1'
#
loop_
_entity.id
_entity.type
_entity.pdbx_description
1 polymer ?
#
loop_
_entity_poly.entity_id
_entity_poly.type
_entity_poly.pdbx_seq_one_letter_code
_entity_poly.pdbx_strand_id
1 'polypeptide(L)' 'TPVYEEMPGWSDNTFGVTDYDLLPQAAKDYIARLEVITGVPVDIISTGPDRNETIVMRHPYDA' A
#
# COMPACT_ATOMS: atom_id res chain seq x y z
N THR A 1 17.60 1.78 21.15
CA THR A 1 17.48 2.54 19.88
C THR A 1 16.76 1.65 18.87
N PRO A 2 15.94 2.21 17.96
CA PRO A 2 15.33 1.42 16.89
C PRO A 2 16.39 0.93 15.89
N VAL A 3 16.12 -0.22 15.25
CA VAL A 3 16.90 -0.74 14.12
C VAL A 3 16.02 -0.57 12.89
N TYR A 4 16.48 0.25 11.95
CA TYR A 4 15.72 0.59 10.75
C TYR A 4 16.17 -0.23 9.54
N GLU A 5 15.27 -0.33 8.58
CA GLU A 5 15.52 -0.83 7.24
C GLU A 5 15.34 0.32 6.25
N GLU A 6 16.27 0.46 5.31
CA GLU A 6 16.21 1.47 4.25
C GLU A 6 15.63 0.86 2.97
N MET A 7 14.75 1.58 2.31
CA MET A 7 14.10 1.17 1.06
C MET A 7 14.05 2.35 0.09
N PRO A 8 14.02 2.12 -1.24
CA PRO A 8 13.80 3.16 -2.22
C PRO A 8 12.48 3.89 -1.95
N GLY A 9 12.49 5.23 -2.04
CA GLY A 9 11.27 6.02 -2.06
C GLY A 9 10.66 6.13 -3.46
N TRP A 10 9.56 6.86 -3.59
CA TRP A 10 8.94 7.22 -4.86
C TRP A 10 8.66 8.72 -4.92
N SER A 11 8.81 9.31 -6.11
CA SER A 11 8.46 10.72 -6.38
C SER A 11 7.11 10.88 -7.06
N ASP A 12 6.61 9.81 -7.69
CA ASP A 12 5.34 9.79 -8.39
C ASP A 12 4.17 9.95 -7.41
N ASN A 13 3.11 10.61 -7.87
CA ASN A 13 1.94 10.86 -7.05
C ASN A 13 1.12 9.58 -6.85
N THR A 14 0.82 9.27 -5.59
CA THR A 14 -0.08 8.17 -5.21
C THR A 14 -1.47 8.67 -4.82
N PHE A 15 -1.65 9.98 -4.67
CA PHE A 15 -2.91 10.59 -4.26
C PHE A 15 -4.03 10.25 -5.26
N GLY A 16 -5.09 9.65 -4.74
CA GLY A 16 -6.28 9.28 -5.51
C GLY A 16 -6.11 8.11 -6.48
N VAL A 17 -5.00 7.36 -6.43
CA VAL A 17 -4.83 6.14 -7.23
C VAL A 17 -5.83 5.07 -6.75
N THR A 18 -6.60 4.50 -7.67
CA THR A 18 -7.65 3.51 -7.37
C THR A 18 -7.37 2.12 -7.95
N ASP A 19 -6.27 1.97 -8.67
CA ASP A 19 -5.79 0.71 -9.23
C ASP A 19 -4.38 0.42 -8.67
N TYR A 20 -4.21 -0.74 -8.06
CA TYR A 20 -2.93 -1.16 -7.49
C TYR A 20 -1.82 -1.14 -8.55
N ASP A 21 -2.12 -1.52 -9.79
CA ASP A 21 -1.11 -1.62 -10.83
C ASP A 21 -0.52 -0.26 -11.23
N LEU A 22 -1.25 0.82 -10.97
CA LEU A 22 -0.81 2.19 -11.21
C LEU A 22 0.06 2.76 -10.07
N LEU A 23 0.22 2.05 -8.96
CA LEU A 23 1.14 2.47 -7.90
C LEU A 23 2.60 2.38 -8.37
N PRO A 24 3.48 3.30 -7.91
CA PRO A 24 4.91 3.19 -8.15
C PRO A 24 5.48 1.88 -7.58
N GLN A 25 6.44 1.28 -8.27
CA GLN A 25 7.00 -0.01 -7.83
C GLN A 25 7.57 0.05 -6.40
N ALA A 26 8.27 1.13 -6.05
CA ALA A 26 8.81 1.32 -4.70
C ALA A 26 7.71 1.39 -3.61
N ALA A 27 6.51 1.89 -3.95
CA ALA A 27 5.36 1.89 -3.04
C ALA A 27 4.80 0.48 -2.84
N LYS A 28 4.70 -0.30 -3.93
CA LYS A 28 4.31 -1.71 -3.89
C LYS A 28 5.28 -2.53 -3.05
N ASP A 29 6.59 -2.32 -3.25
CA ASP A 29 7.65 -3.00 -2.50
C ASP A 29 7.58 -2.66 -1.01
N TYR A 30 7.29 -1.40 -0.67
CA TYR A 30 7.09 -0.97 0.72
C TYR A 30 5.89 -1.67 1.37
N ILE A 31 4.75 -1.74 0.68
CA ILE A 31 3.56 -2.47 1.14
C ILE A 31 3.88 -3.95 1.36
N ALA A 32 4.50 -4.60 0.38
CA ALA A 32 4.91 -6.00 0.48
C ALA A 32 5.86 -6.25 1.66
N ARG A 33 6.77 -5.30 1.94
CA ARG A 33 7.68 -5.41 3.10
C ARG A 33 6.92 -5.35 4.42
N LEU A 34 5.91 -4.49 4.53
CA LEU A 34 5.04 -4.43 5.71
C LEU A 34 4.29 -5.75 5.93
N GLU A 35 3.80 -6.39 4.87
CA GLU A 35 3.16 -7.71 4.97
C GLU A 35 4.12 -8.78 5.50
N VAL A 36 5.37 -8.79 5.02
CA VAL A 36 6.40 -9.73 5.51
C VAL A 36 6.73 -9.50 6.99
N ILE A 37 6.86 -8.25 7.42
CA ILE A 37 7.19 -7.90 8.81
C ILE A 37 6.03 -8.25 9.76
N THR A 38 4.80 -7.99 9.34
CA THR A 38 3.61 -8.16 10.18
C THR A 38 3.01 -9.57 10.11
N GLY A 39 3.31 -10.32 9.05
CA GLY A 39 2.76 -11.65 8.81
C GLY A 39 1.28 -11.65 8.40
N VAL A 40 0.73 -10.49 8.00
CA VAL A 40 -0.66 -10.34 7.58
C VAL A 40 -0.76 -9.55 6.27
N PRO A 41 -1.78 -9.78 5.44
CA PRO A 41 -1.95 -9.05 4.18
C PRO A 41 -2.46 -7.62 4.39
N VAL A 42 -2.15 -6.74 3.45
CA VAL A 42 -2.72 -5.40 3.32
C VAL A 42 -3.90 -5.49 2.35
N ASP A 43 -5.10 -5.66 2.91
CA ASP A 43 -6.32 -5.87 2.11
C ASP A 43 -6.90 -4.57 1.53
N ILE A 44 -6.61 -3.42 2.14
CA ILE A 44 -7.16 -2.11 1.77
C ILE A 44 -6.07 -1.04 1.84
N ILE A 45 -5.97 -0.22 0.79
CA ILE A 45 -5.03 0.91 0.72
C ILE A 45 -5.84 2.18 0.44
N SER A 46 -5.84 3.13 1.39
CA SER A 46 -6.44 4.45 1.17
C SER A 46 -5.41 5.39 0.54
N THR A 47 -5.78 5.99 -0.59
CA THR A 47 -4.90 6.87 -1.37
C THR A 47 -5.36 8.33 -1.32
N GLY A 48 -6.47 8.63 -0.65
CA GLY A 48 -6.98 9.99 -0.51
C GLY A 48 -8.22 10.08 0.39
N PRO A 49 -8.73 11.31 0.61
CA PRO A 49 -9.88 11.56 1.48
C PRO A 49 -11.23 11.15 0.91
N ASP A 50 -11.38 11.04 -0.42
CA ASP A 50 -12.65 10.62 -1.03
C ASP A 50 -12.88 9.11 -0.83
N ARG A 51 -14.15 8.71 -0.72
CA ARG A 51 -14.54 7.30 -0.56
C ARG A 51 -13.97 6.41 -1.66
N ASN A 52 -13.92 6.91 -2.89
CA ASN A 52 -13.46 6.14 -4.04
C ASN A 52 -11.93 6.13 -4.17
N GLU A 53 -11.21 6.95 -3.41
CA GLU A 53 -9.74 6.97 -3.36
C GLU A 53 -9.23 5.86 -2.42
N THR A 54 -9.64 4.63 -2.74
CA THR A 54 -9.36 3.43 -1.96
C THR A 54 -9.22 2.24 -2.91
N ILE A 55 -8.13 1.49 -2.75
CA ILE A 55 -7.88 0.22 -3.43
C ILE A 55 -8.31 -0.90 -2.47
N VAL A 56 -9.22 -1.77 -2.92
CA VAL A 56 -9.68 -2.94 -2.16
C VAL A 56 -9.11 -4.19 -2.83
N MET A 57 -8.05 -4.75 -2.25
CA MET A 57 -7.41 -5.99 -2.74
C MET A 57 -8.23 -7.22 -2.36
N ARG A 58 -8.80 -7.21 -1.15
CA ARG A 58 -9.70 -8.23 -0.64
C ARG A 58 -10.80 -7.56 0.16
N HIS A 59 -12.05 -7.81 -0.21
CA HIS A 59 -13.19 -7.20 0.46
C HIS A 59 -13.42 -7.88 1.83
N PRO A 60 -13.55 -7.14 2.94
CA PRO A 60 -13.65 -7.73 4.28
C PRO A 60 -14.84 -8.66 4.52
N TYR A 61 -15.90 -8.55 3.70
CA TYR A 61 -17.09 -9.39 3.81
C TYR A 61 -17.05 -10.64 2.92
N ASP A 62 -16.03 -10.76 2.06
CA ASP A 62 -15.84 -11.91 1.16
C ASP A 62 -14.74 -12.87 1.67
N ALA A 63 -14.14 -12.53 2.83
CA ALA A 63 -12.99 -13.20 3.42
C ALA A 63 -13.35 -14.45 4.25
#